data_AF-Q5W2P4-F1
#
_entry.id   AF-Q5W2P4-F1
#
_cell.length_a   1.000
_cell.length_b   1.000
_cell.length_c   1.000
_cell.angle_alpha   90.00
_cell.angle_beta   90.00
_cell.angle_gamma   90.00
#
_symmetry.space_group_name_H-M   'P 1'
#
loop_
_entity.id
_entity.type
_entity.pdbx_description
1 polymer ?
#
loop_
_entity_poly.entity_id
_entity_poly.type
_entity_poly.pdbx_seq_one_letter_code
_entity_poly.pdbx_strand_id
1 'polypeptide(L)' 'MKKYIVRMLCSSLPWEPAEFSFVYVYADSEQEARKAVTDPMCYSVEANEVEE' A
#
# COMPACT_ATOMS: atom_id res chain seq x y z
N MET A 1 9.17 -11.28 10.08
CA MET A 1 9.00 -10.18 9.11
C MET A 1 9.34 -10.63 7.71
N LYS A 2 8.38 -10.47 6.81
CA LYS A 2 8.45 -10.75 5.37
C LYS A 2 8.33 -9.42 4.61
N LYS A 3 8.82 -9.37 3.37
CA LYS A 3 8.69 -8.19 2.51
C LYS A 3 7.38 -8.26 1.75
N TYR A 4 6.60 -7.20 1.80
CA TYR A 4 5.35 -7.06 1.06
C TYR A 4 5.44 -5.87 0.12
N ILE A 5 4.86 -6.00 -1.07
CA ILE A 5 4.52 -4.87 -1.95
C ILE A 5 3.05 -4.52 -1.74
N VAL A 6 2.78 -3.30 -1.29
CA VAL A 6 1.44 -2.77 -1.07
C VAL A 6 1.07 -1.90 -2.24
N ARG A 7 -0.04 -2.22 -2.92
CA ARG A 7 -0.63 -1.36 -3.94
C ARG A 7 -1.66 -0.45 -3.29
N MET A 8 -1.49 0.84 -3.53
CA MET A 8 -2.29 1.92 -2.97
C MET A 8 -3.00 2.66 -4.09
N LEU A 9 -4.23 3.09 -3.85
CA LEU A 9 -4.92 4.05 -4.69
C LEU A 9 -4.83 5.42 -4.01
N CYS A 10 -4.07 6.33 -4.60
CA CYS A 10 -3.81 7.66 -4.06
C CYS A 10 -4.52 8.72 -4.89
N SER A 11 -5.08 9.74 -4.24
CA SER A 11 -5.63 10.91 -4.91
C SER A 11 -5.07 12.14 -4.22
N SER A 12 -4.36 13.00 -4.96
CA SER A 12 -3.80 14.26 -4.46
C SER A 12 -4.90 15.32 -4.27
N LEU A 13 -5.88 15.35 -5.16
CA LEU A 13 -6.93 16.36 -5.22
C LEU A 13 -8.27 15.74 -5.66
N PRO A 14 -9.42 16.23 -5.16
CA PRO A 14 -10.75 15.64 -5.46
C PRO A 14 -11.13 15.62 -6.94
N TRP A 15 -10.50 16.46 -7.75
CA TRP A 15 -10.76 16.60 -9.19
C TRP A 15 -9.72 15.91 -10.07
N GLU A 16 -8.67 15.35 -9.47
CA GLU A 16 -7.63 14.61 -10.21
C GLU A 16 -7.95 13.10 -10.20
N PRO A 17 -7.65 12.40 -11.30
CA PRO A 17 -7.78 10.96 -11.33
C PRO A 17 -6.87 10.34 -10.27
N ALA A 18 -7.40 9.37 -9.53
CA ALA A 18 -6.61 8.62 -8.57
C ALA A 18 -5.58 7.75 -9.29
N GLU A 19 -4.38 7.66 -8.75
CA GLU A 19 -3.26 6.91 -9.30
C GLU A 19 -2.89 5.73 -8.43
N PHE A 20 -2.40 4.65 -9.07
CA PHE A 20 -1.83 3.53 -8.33
C PHE A 20 -0.39 3.84 -7.93
N SER A 21 -0.11 3.72 -6.65
CA SER A 21 1.23 3.82 -6.08
C SER A 21 1.60 2.50 -5.39
N PHE A 22 2.89 2.19 -5.34
CA PHE A 22 3.41 0.94 -4.78
C PHE A 22 4.46 1.25 -3.73
N VAL A 23 4.35 0.61 -2.58
CA VAL A 23 5.33 0.74 -1.50
C VAL A 23 5.74 -0.63 -0.98
N TYR A 24 7.03 -0.77 -0.68
CA TYR A 24 7.54 -1.97 -0.01
C TYR A 24 7.52 -1.76 1.49
N VAL A 25 6.94 -2.71 2.22
CA VAL A 25 6.88 -2.71 3.69
C VAL A 25 7.33 -4.06 4.22
N TYR A 26 7.94 -4.06 5.39
CA TYR A 26 8.22 -5.30 6.13
C TYR A 26 7.15 -5.47 7.20
N ALA A 27 6.48 -6.62 7.22
CA ALA A 27 5.41 -6.95 8.16
C ALA A 27 5.37 -8.46 8.44
N ASP A 28 4.64 -8.90 9.46
CA ASP A 28 4.46 -10.32 9.77
C ASP A 28 3.24 -10.93 9.09
N SER A 29 2.32 -10.10 8.57
CA SER A 29 1.16 -10.54 7.79
C SER A 29 0.73 -9.52 6.74
N GLU A 30 -0.06 -9.96 5.76
CA GLU A 30 -0.70 -9.08 4.78
C GLU A 30 -1.53 -7.97 5.44
N GLN A 31 -2.30 -8.33 6.48
CA GLN A 31 -3.16 -7.38 7.18
C GLN A 31 -2.37 -6.29 7.89
N GLU A 32 -1.20 -6.63 8.42
CA GLU A 32 -0.28 -5.66 9.00
C GLU A 32 0.40 -4.82 7.93
N ALA A 33 0.83 -5.42 6.81
CA ALA A 33 1.42 -4.70 5.67
C ALA A 33 0.47 -3.62 5.13
N ARG A 34 -0.83 -3.92 5.02
CA ARG A 34 -1.84 -2.94 4.59
C ARG A 34 -2.03 -1.80 5.57
N LYS A 35 -1.99 -2.08 6.88
CA LYS A 35 -2.12 -1.08 7.95
C LYS A 35 -0.87 -0.22 8.14
N ALA A 36 0.30 -0.71 7.72
CA ALA A 36 1.55 0.03 7.79
C ALA A 36 1.55 1.28 6.88
N VAL A 37 0.68 1.30 5.87
CA VAL A 37 0.42 2.48 5.05
C VAL A 37 -0.58 3.39 5.77
N THR A 38 -0.12 4.55 6.22
CA THR A 38 -0.95 5.54 6.95
C THR A 38 -1.13 6.86 6.19
N ASP A 39 -0.95 6.87 4.87
CA ASP A 39 -1.09 8.09 4.09
C ASP A 39 -2.57 8.52 4.01
N PRO A 40 -2.94 9.73 4.46
CA PRO A 40 -4.32 10.19 4.49
C PRO A 40 -4.96 10.38 3.11
N MET A 41 -4.14 10.44 2.05
CA MET A 41 -4.56 10.62 0.67
C MET A 41 -4.55 9.29 -0.12
N CYS A 42 -4.18 8.18 0.52
CA CYS A 42 -4.06 6.88 -0.13
C CYS A 42 -4.80 5.77 0.62
N TYR A 43 -5.41 4.88 -0.14
CA TYR A 43 -6.05 3.67 0.39
C TYR A 43 -5.28 2.42 -0.03
N SER A 44 -4.89 1.59 0.94
CA SER A 44 -4.29 0.28 0.66
C SER A 44 -5.32 -0.65 0.01
N VAL A 45 -5.06 -1.08 -1.23
CA VAL A 45 -5.95 -1.96 -1.99
C VAL A 45 -5.61 -3.42 -1.72
N GLU A 46 -4.34 -3.76 -1.87
CA GLU A 46 -3.80 -5.11 -1.71
C GLU A 46 -2.37 -5.05 -1.17
N ALA A 47 -1.93 -6.12 -0.52
CA ALA A 47 -0.53 -6.36 -0.23
C ALA A 47 -0.17 -7.77 -0.69
N ASN A 48 0.97 -7.93 -1.36
CA ASN A 48 1.45 -9.22 -1.82
C ASN A 48 2.83 -9.50 -1.24
N GLU A 49 3.05 -10.71 -0.73
CA GLU A 49 4.37 -11.14 -0.29
C GLU A 49 5.30 -11.20 -1.50
N VAL A 50 6.49 -10.63 -1.36
CA VAL A 50 7.53 -10.66 -2.39
C VAL A 50 8.47 -11.79 -2.03
N GLU A 51 8.37 -12.90 -2.77
CA GLU A 51 9.39 -13.95 -2.73
C GLU A 51 10.62 -13.45 -3.51
N GLU A 52 11.80 -13.46 -2.88
CA GLU A 52 13.07 -13.13 -3.53
C GLU A 52 13.54 -14.25 -4.48
#